data_AF-A0AA37GPE6-F1
#
_entry.id   AF-A0AA37GPE6-F1
#
_cell.length_a   1.000
_cell.length_b   1.000
_cell.length_c   1.000
_cell.angle_alpha   90.00
_cell.angle_beta   90.00
_cell.angle_gamma   90.00
#
_symmetry.space_group_name_H-M   'P 1'
#
loop_
_entity.id
_entity.type
_entity.pdbx_description
1 polymer ?
#
loop_
_entity_poly.entity_id
_entity_poly.type
_entity_poly.pdbx_seq_one_letter_code
_entity_poly.pdbx_strand_id
1 'polypeptide(L)'
;MELPAEVDEPTLYSGMKIQSDFHIHTNFISNRLLSSSGVSPENALSMDATLTKWAESLPTYFHPNYDGPIAESSFLFTRSRLWWRFWNLKIILFRQLLLQRAVDKGKGTVPFNTTSVDERCRSVAVHAATATIESIDYYTKHGVMNRLVTWYSM
;
A
#
# COMPACT_ATOMS: atom_id res chain seq x y z
N MET A 1 17.32 -8.40 39.29
CA MET A 1 17.57 -8.21 37.84
C MET A 1 16.35 -7.45 37.34
N GLU A 2 16.45 -6.14 37.17
CA GLU A 2 15.34 -5.31 36.68
C GLU A 2 15.17 -5.54 35.18
N LEU A 3 13.95 -5.86 34.74
CA LEU A 3 13.65 -5.89 33.32
C LEU A 3 13.62 -4.43 32.80
N PRO A 4 14.15 -4.18 31.60
CA PRO A 4 14.00 -2.87 30.97
C PRO A 4 12.52 -2.53 30.77
N ALA A 5 12.19 -1.26 30.94
CA ALA A 5 10.83 -0.77 30.72
C ALA A 5 10.40 -1.03 29.27
N GLU A 6 9.17 -1.51 29.10
CA GLU A 6 8.57 -1.66 27.77
C GLU A 6 8.28 -0.27 27.20
N VAL A 7 8.83 0.01 26.02
CA VAL A 7 8.66 1.29 25.32
C VAL A 7 8.01 1.00 23.97
N ASP A 8 6.93 1.72 23.65
CA ASP A 8 6.22 1.61 22.37
C ASP A 8 6.92 2.45 21.28
N GLU A 9 8.18 2.13 21.02
CA GLU A 9 9.05 2.82 20.08
C GLU A 9 9.62 1.89 19.01
N PRO A 10 9.93 2.41 17.81
CA PRO A 10 10.53 1.61 16.77
C PRO A 10 11.94 1.15 17.18
N THR A 11 12.21 -0.15 16.97
CA THR A 11 13.54 -0.74 17.09
C THR A 11 14.15 -0.95 15.71
N LEU A 12 15.45 -1.24 15.64
CA LEU A 12 16.15 -1.63 14.41
C LEU A 12 15.48 -2.82 13.69
N TYR A 13 14.75 -3.67 14.42
CA TYR A 13 14.06 -4.84 13.87
C TYR A 13 12.58 -4.59 13.56
N SER A 14 11.98 -3.49 14.01
CA SER A 14 10.56 -3.19 13.79
C SER A 14 10.21 -3.17 12.30
N GLY A 15 11.09 -2.63 11.46
CA GLY A 15 10.94 -2.65 10.00
C GLY A 15 10.88 -4.05 9.40
N MET A 16 11.79 -4.94 9.82
CA MET A 16 11.86 -6.31 9.32
C MET A 16 10.65 -7.12 9.75
N LYS A 17 10.21 -6.95 11.00
CA LYS A 17 9.01 -7.60 11.54
C LYS A 17 7.78 -7.23 10.72
N ILE A 18 7.50 -5.92 10.57
CA ILE A 18 6.31 -5.46 9.86
C ILE A 18 6.36 -5.78 8.36
N GLN A 19 7.54 -5.73 7.74
CA GLN A 19 7.68 -6.14 6.34
C GLN A 19 7.37 -7.63 6.15
N SER A 20 7.82 -8.49 7.06
CA SER A 20 7.55 -9.93 6.99
C SER A 20 6.07 -10.21 7.22
N ASP A 21 5.47 -9.51 8.19
CA ASP A 21 4.05 -9.60 8.49
C ASP A 21 3.17 -9.12 7.33
N PHE A 22 3.54 -8.00 6.69
CA PHE A 22 2.91 -7.53 5.45
C PHE A 22 2.96 -8.60 4.37
N HIS A 23 4.11 -9.25 4.16
CA HIS A 23 4.23 -10.29 3.14
C HIS A 23 3.30 -11.47 3.41
N ILE A 24 3.23 -11.95 4.65
CA ILE A 24 2.33 -13.04 5.05
C ILE A 24 0.86 -12.67 4.75
N HIS A 25 0.45 -11.46 5.11
CA HIS A 25 -0.92 -10.97 4.91
C HIS A 25 -1.27 -10.71 3.44
N THR A 26 -0.28 -10.46 2.58
CA THR A 26 -0.53 -10.07 1.18
C THR A 26 -0.22 -11.17 0.16
N ASN A 27 0.47 -12.24 0.57
CA ASN A 27 0.87 -13.31 -0.33
C ASN A 27 -0.31 -13.94 -1.09
N PHE A 28 -1.46 -14.10 -0.43
CA PHE A 28 -2.65 -14.64 -1.09
C PHE A 28 -3.15 -13.75 -2.23
N ILE A 29 -2.96 -12.42 -2.12
CA ILE A 29 -3.32 -11.45 -3.16
C ILE A 29 -2.41 -11.63 -4.36
N SER A 30 -1.09 -11.72 -4.13
CA SER A 30 -0.12 -11.99 -5.18
C SER A 30 -0.40 -13.31 -5.91
N ASN A 31 -0.68 -14.39 -5.16
CA ASN A 31 -1.01 -15.69 -5.75
C ASN A 31 -2.30 -15.63 -6.58
N ARG A 32 -3.30 -14.89 -6.12
CA ARG A 32 -4.54 -14.69 -6.86
C ARG A 32 -4.31 -13.90 -8.16
N LEU A 33 -3.49 -12.87 -8.12
CA LEU A 33 -3.15 -12.05 -9.30
C LEU A 33 -2.36 -12.82 -10.35
N LEU A 34 -1.58 -13.82 -9.94
CA LEU A 34 -0.84 -14.73 -10.84
C LEU A 34 -1.74 -15.83 -11.40
N SER A 35 -2.90 -16.09 -10.81
CA SER A 35 -3.82 -17.12 -11.30
C SER A 35 -4.45 -16.71 -12.64
N SER A 36 -4.65 -17.67 -13.54
CA SER A 36 -5.20 -17.41 -14.89
C SER A 36 -6.64 -16.91 -14.91
N SER A 37 -7.37 -17.10 -13.80
CA SER A 37 -8.72 -16.56 -13.63
C SER A 37 -8.65 -15.11 -13.16
N GLY A 38 -9.29 -14.20 -13.89
CA GLY A 38 -9.37 -12.78 -13.50
C GLY A 38 -9.98 -12.58 -12.11
N VAL A 39 -9.64 -11.44 -11.48
CA VAL A 39 -10.23 -11.01 -10.21
C VAL A 39 -11.48 -10.20 -10.50
N SER A 40 -12.62 -10.54 -9.90
CA SER A 40 -13.84 -9.72 -10.03
C SER A 40 -13.75 -8.45 -9.16
N PRO A 41 -14.50 -7.38 -9.49
CA PRO A 41 -14.51 -6.15 -8.69
C PRO A 41 -14.80 -6.36 -7.21
N GLU A 42 -15.74 -7.24 -6.87
CA GLU A 42 -16.16 -7.52 -5.49
C GLU A 42 -15.04 -8.23 -4.72
N ASN A 43 -14.39 -9.20 -5.37
CA ASN A 43 -13.24 -9.90 -4.80
C ASN A 43 -12.08 -8.94 -4.57
N ALA A 44 -11.79 -8.05 -5.52
CA ALA A 44 -10.75 -7.03 -5.36
C ALA A 44 -11.05 -6.09 -4.18
N LEU A 45 -12.31 -5.66 -4.01
CA LEU A 45 -12.71 -4.84 -2.86
C LEU A 45 -12.62 -5.60 -1.53
N SER A 46 -12.96 -6.90 -1.52
CA SER A 46 -12.79 -7.74 -0.33
C SER A 46 -11.31 -7.87 0.06
N MET A 47 -10.43 -8.09 -0.92
CA MET A 47 -8.98 -8.13 -0.71
C MET A 47 -8.45 -6.78 -0.21
N ASP A 48 -8.91 -5.66 -0.78
CA ASP A 48 -8.58 -4.32 -0.28
C ASP A 48 -9.03 -4.07 1.16
N ALA A 49 -10.20 -4.59 1.55
CA ALA A 49 -10.68 -4.51 2.92
C ALA A 49 -9.75 -5.26 3.88
N THR A 50 -9.23 -6.43 3.49
CA THR A 50 -8.24 -7.17 4.31
C THR A 50 -6.93 -6.39 4.47
N LEU A 51 -6.46 -5.72 3.40
CA LEU A 51 -5.29 -4.85 3.45
C LEU A 51 -5.50 -3.68 4.41
N THR A 52 -6.65 -3.02 4.31
CA THR A 52 -6.98 -1.87 5.15
C THR A 52 -7.07 -2.28 6.63
N LYS A 53 -7.70 -3.41 6.94
CA LYS A 53 -7.75 -3.96 8.29
C LYS A 53 -6.37 -4.29 8.84
N TRP A 54 -5.49 -4.85 8.03
CA TRP A 54 -4.10 -5.09 8.42
C TRP A 54 -3.37 -3.76 8.72
N ALA A 55 -3.55 -2.75 7.87
CA ALA A 55 -2.93 -1.44 8.06
C ALA A 55 -3.38 -0.76 9.37
N GLU A 56 -4.65 -0.91 9.75
CA GLU A 56 -5.21 -0.43 11.03
C GLU A 56 -4.64 -1.15 12.26
N SER A 57 -4.11 -2.36 12.09
CA SER A 57 -3.51 -3.14 13.18
C SER A 57 -2.04 -2.79 13.46
N LEU A 58 -1.45 -1.91 12.65
CA LEU A 58 -0.06 -1.53 12.79
C LEU A 58 0.17 -0.67 14.05
N PRO A 59 1.38 -0.73 14.63
CA PRO A 59 1.76 0.21 15.68
C PRO A 59 1.68 1.66 15.19
N THR A 60 1.32 2.58 16.09
CA THR A 60 1.09 4.00 15.77
C THR A 60 2.28 4.65 15.08
N TYR A 61 3.50 4.29 15.47
CA TYR A 61 4.73 4.80 14.88
C TYR A 61 4.93 4.40 13.40
N PHE A 62 4.23 3.37 12.91
CA PHE A 62 4.20 3.03 11.49
C PHE A 62 3.15 3.80 10.68
N HIS A 63 2.23 4.51 11.30
CA HIS A 63 1.21 5.27 10.56
C HIS A 63 1.83 6.43 9.77
N PRO A 64 1.30 6.78 8.58
CA PRO A 64 1.89 7.82 7.72
C PRO A 64 1.97 9.18 8.41
N ASN A 65 0.98 9.47 9.26
CA ASN A 65 0.81 10.76 9.96
C ASN A 65 1.41 10.75 11.37
N TYR A 66 2.31 9.82 11.68
CA TYR A 66 2.94 9.81 12.99
C TYR A 66 4.03 10.87 13.08
N ASP A 67 3.80 11.84 13.96
CA ASP A 67 4.65 13.01 14.23
C ASP A 67 5.39 12.90 15.58
N GLY A 68 5.39 11.72 16.21
CA GLY A 68 6.11 11.50 17.46
C GLY A 68 7.65 11.55 17.28
N PRO A 69 8.42 11.45 18.38
CA PRO A 69 9.87 11.51 18.33
C PRO A 69 10.44 10.34 17.52
N ILE A 70 10.72 10.58 16.24
CA ILE A 70 11.45 9.66 15.38
C ILE A 70 12.90 10.12 15.39
N ALA A 71 13.71 9.44 16.19
CA ALA A 71 15.12 9.80 16.35
C ALA A 71 15.99 9.47 15.12
N GLU A 72 15.50 8.66 14.16
CA GLU A 72 16.32 8.21 13.03
C GLU A 72 15.68 8.39 11.65
N SER A 73 16.45 9.00 10.74
CA SER A 73 16.14 9.08 9.31
C SER A 73 15.97 7.69 8.65
N SER A 74 16.61 6.67 9.22
CA SER A 74 16.48 5.25 8.82
C SER A 74 15.04 4.73 8.98
N PHE A 75 14.35 5.17 10.03
CA PHE A 75 13.00 4.75 10.34
C PHE A 75 11.98 5.41 9.40
N LEU A 76 12.18 6.69 9.06
CA LEU A 76 11.36 7.38 8.08
C LEU A 76 11.35 6.62 6.74
N PHE A 77 12.52 6.19 6.26
CA PHE A 77 12.59 5.40 5.02
C PHE A 77 11.88 4.05 5.15
N THR A 78 12.09 3.36 6.27
CA THR A 78 11.46 2.07 6.55
C THR A 78 9.93 2.19 6.50
N ARG A 79 9.38 3.22 7.14
CA ARG A 79 7.95 3.53 7.14
C ARG A 79 7.45 3.89 5.75
N SER A 80 8.08 4.85 5.07
CA SER A 80 7.68 5.27 3.72
C SER A 80 7.68 4.09 2.74
N ARG A 81 8.74 3.27 2.75
CA ARG A 81 8.85 2.09 1.88
C ARG A 81 7.74 1.07 2.12
N LEU A 82 7.32 0.86 3.37
CA LEU A 82 6.20 -0.03 3.69
C LEU A 82 4.92 0.46 3.01
N TRP A 83 4.60 1.75 3.15
CA TRP A 83 3.40 2.34 2.57
C TRP A 83 3.42 2.38 1.05
N TRP A 84 4.57 2.66 0.44
CA TRP A 84 4.71 2.58 -1.02
C TRP A 84 4.40 1.18 -1.54
N ARG A 85 4.86 0.13 -0.86
CA ARG A 85 4.52 -1.26 -1.22
C ARG A 85 3.04 -1.56 -1.00
N PHE A 86 2.46 -1.05 0.07
CA PHE A 86 1.03 -1.18 0.36
C PHE A 86 0.16 -0.57 -0.74
N TRP A 87 0.42 0.69 -1.11
CA TRP A 87 -0.32 1.36 -2.18
C TRP A 87 -0.02 0.77 -3.56
N ASN A 88 1.22 0.37 -3.83
CA ASN A 88 1.58 -0.30 -5.07
C ASN A 88 0.78 -1.61 -5.26
N LEU A 89 0.62 -2.41 -4.20
CA LEU A 89 -0.21 -3.61 -4.25
C LEU A 89 -1.67 -3.29 -4.55
N LYS A 90 -2.24 -2.23 -3.94
CA LYS A 90 -3.60 -1.77 -4.27
C LYS A 90 -3.71 -1.36 -5.74
N ILE A 91 -2.75 -0.59 -6.26
CA ILE A 91 -2.74 -0.19 -7.67
C ILE A 91 -2.70 -1.42 -8.59
N ILE A 92 -1.82 -2.39 -8.31
CA ILE A 92 -1.72 -3.63 -9.11
C ILE A 92 -3.03 -4.42 -9.05
N LEU A 93 -3.64 -4.55 -7.88
CA LEU A 93 -4.89 -5.27 -7.67
C LEU A 93 -6.03 -4.71 -8.55
N PHE A 94 -6.17 -3.39 -8.61
CA PHE A 94 -7.25 -2.75 -9.37
C PHE A 94 -6.88 -2.47 -10.84
N ARG A 95 -5.59 -2.54 -11.23
CA ARG A 95 -5.13 -2.25 -12.60
C ARG A 95 -5.84 -3.12 -13.66
N GLN A 96 -5.98 -4.42 -13.41
CA GLN A 96 -6.58 -5.34 -14.37
C GLN A 96 -8.05 -4.97 -14.65
N LEU A 97 -8.80 -4.62 -13.60
CA LEU A 97 -10.19 -4.19 -13.70
C LEU A 97 -10.34 -2.90 -14.52
N LEU A 98 -9.46 -1.92 -14.26
CA LEU A 98 -9.48 -0.64 -14.96
C LEU A 98 -9.09 -0.78 -16.44
N LEU A 99 -8.13 -1.64 -16.76
CA LEU A 99 -7.71 -1.90 -18.14
C LEU A 99 -8.78 -2.66 -18.93
N GLN A 100 -9.41 -3.68 -18.35
CA GLN A 100 -10.52 -4.40 -18.99
C GLN A 100 -11.63 -3.42 -19.39
N ARG A 101 -12.00 -2.51 -18.49
CA ARG A 101 -12.96 -1.45 -18.80
C ARG A 101 -12.51 -0.48 -19.90
N ALA A 102 -11.25 -0.06 -19.88
CA ALA A 102 -10.74 0.84 -20.90
C ALA A 102 -10.85 0.21 -22.29
N VAL A 103 -10.56 -1.10 -22.39
CA VAL A 103 -10.73 -1.88 -23.62
C VAL A 103 -12.21 -2.01 -24.01
N ASP A 104 -13.09 -2.34 -23.06
CA ASP A 104 -14.52 -2.53 -23.33
C ASP A 104 -15.20 -1.23 -23.76
N LYS A 105 -14.79 -0.09 -23.19
CA LYS A 105 -15.20 1.26 -23.60
C LYS A 105 -14.76 1.56 -25.02
N GLY A 106 -13.52 1.21 -25.39
CA GLY A 106 -12.99 1.40 -26.75
C GLY A 106 -13.72 0.57 -27.81
N LYS A 107 -14.31 -0.56 -27.42
CA LYS A 107 -15.10 -1.45 -28.29
C LYS A 107 -16.58 -1.07 -28.40
N GLY A 108 -17.06 -0.07 -27.65
CA GLY A 108 -18.46 0.36 -27.65
C GLY A 108 -19.43 -0.64 -27.00
N THR A 109 -18.92 -1.64 -26.28
CA THR A 109 -19.66 -2.81 -25.81
C THR A 109 -20.43 -2.60 -24.50
N VAL A 110 -20.25 -1.46 -23.81
CA VAL A 110 -20.82 -1.25 -22.46
C VAL A 110 -21.69 0.01 -22.44
N PRO A 111 -22.99 -0.09 -22.11
CA PRO A 111 -23.80 1.09 -21.84
C PRO A 111 -23.25 1.84 -20.63
N PHE A 112 -23.33 3.17 -20.65
CA PHE A 112 -22.70 4.16 -19.76
C PHE A 112 -22.96 4.01 -18.23
N ASN A 113 -23.60 2.94 -17.78
CA ASN A 113 -23.91 2.70 -16.38
C ASN A 113 -22.68 2.19 -15.64
N THR A 114 -21.85 3.12 -15.18
CA THR A 114 -20.80 2.85 -14.18
C THR A 114 -21.51 2.33 -12.92
N THR A 115 -21.32 1.06 -12.57
CA THR A 115 -21.92 0.56 -11.32
C THR A 115 -21.21 1.19 -10.11
N SER A 116 -21.88 1.31 -8.97
CA SER A 116 -21.28 1.90 -7.76
C SER A 116 -20.01 1.18 -7.29
N VAL A 117 -19.90 -0.11 -7.58
CA VAL A 117 -18.72 -0.95 -7.32
C VAL A 117 -17.52 -0.48 -8.15
N ASP A 118 -17.77 -0.07 -9.39
CA ASP A 118 -16.75 0.33 -10.36
C ASP A 118 -16.12 1.65 -10.01
N GLU A 119 -16.96 2.57 -9.56
CA GLU A 119 -16.54 3.86 -9.04
C GLU A 119 -15.70 3.68 -7.77
N ARG A 120 -16.08 2.76 -6.88
CA ARG A 120 -15.26 2.39 -5.71
C ARG A 120 -13.89 1.84 -6.11
N CYS A 121 -13.84 0.86 -7.01
CA CYS A 121 -12.57 0.29 -7.49
C CYS A 121 -11.64 1.36 -8.08
N ARG A 122 -12.21 2.27 -8.89
CA ARG A 122 -11.47 3.40 -9.45
C ARG A 122 -10.99 4.37 -8.37
N SER A 123 -11.86 4.72 -7.43
CA SER A 123 -11.54 5.62 -6.32
C SER A 123 -10.37 5.10 -5.50
N VAL A 124 -10.38 3.81 -5.13
CA VAL A 124 -9.29 3.18 -4.37
C VAL A 124 -7.96 3.25 -5.12
N ALA A 125 -7.96 2.91 -6.42
CA ALA A 125 -6.75 2.95 -7.23
C ALA A 125 -6.17 4.37 -7.37
N VAL A 126 -7.04 5.36 -7.62
CA VAL A 126 -6.64 6.77 -7.73
C VAL A 126 -6.10 7.28 -6.40
N HIS A 127 -6.79 7.00 -5.29
CA HIS A 127 -6.34 7.39 -3.96
C HIS A 127 -4.98 6.77 -3.61
N ALA A 128 -4.78 5.49 -3.90
CA ALA A 128 -3.49 4.83 -3.68
C ALA A 128 -2.36 5.46 -4.51
N ALA A 129 -2.63 5.82 -5.77
CA ALA A 129 -1.67 6.51 -6.62
C ALA A 129 -1.33 7.91 -6.09
N THR A 130 -2.33 8.70 -5.73
CA THR A 130 -2.15 10.03 -5.14
C THR A 130 -1.34 9.96 -3.85
N ALA A 131 -1.72 9.08 -2.91
CA ALA A 131 -1.01 8.92 -1.64
C ALA A 131 0.45 8.49 -1.84
N THR A 132 0.73 7.66 -2.85
CA THR A 132 2.10 7.27 -3.20
C THR A 132 2.92 8.47 -3.66
N ILE A 133 2.38 9.28 -4.58
CA ILE A 133 3.06 10.47 -5.11
C ILE A 133 3.33 11.48 -4.00
N GLU A 134 2.32 11.80 -3.19
CA GLU A 134 2.44 12.73 -2.06
C GLU A 134 3.48 12.25 -1.05
N SER A 135 3.48 10.95 -0.73
CA SER A 135 4.46 10.37 0.20
C SER A 135 5.88 10.37 -0.34
N ILE A 136 6.08 10.10 -1.64
CA ILE A 136 7.40 10.18 -2.29
C ILE A 136 7.89 11.62 -2.33
N ASP A 137 7.03 12.59 -2.67
CA ASP A 137 7.37 14.01 -2.66
C ASP A 137 7.77 14.47 -1.24
N TYR A 138 6.98 14.09 -0.23
CA TYR A 138 7.30 14.36 1.17
C TYR A 138 8.65 13.77 1.58
N TYR A 139 8.91 12.50 1.27
CA TYR A 139 10.19 11.86 1.57
C TYR A 139 11.34 12.52 0.82
N THR A 140 11.12 12.98 -0.41
CA THR A 140 12.14 13.69 -1.20
C THR A 140 12.55 15.00 -0.59
N LYS A 141 11.62 15.69 0.08
CA LYS A 141 11.89 16.97 0.74
C LYS A 141 12.50 16.83 2.14
N HIS A 142 12.16 15.77 2.88
CA HIS A 142 12.51 15.65 4.31
C HIS A 142 13.45 14.47 4.64
N GLY A 143 13.53 13.48 3.76
CA GLY A 143 14.31 12.26 3.95
C GLY A 143 15.74 12.38 3.44
N VAL A 144 16.55 11.36 3.75
CA VAL A 144 17.89 11.23 3.18
C VAL A 144 17.78 10.53 1.84
N MET A 145 18.15 11.22 0.77
CA MET A 145 18.22 10.66 -0.58
C MET A 145 19.49 9.84 -0.76
N ASN A 146 19.32 8.57 -1.12
CA ASN A 146 20.41 7.68 -1.49
C ASN A 146 19.98 6.80 -2.68
N ARG A 147 20.92 6.10 -3.30
CA ARG A 147 20.65 5.26 -4.49
C ARG A 147 19.53 4.25 -4.26
N LEU A 148 19.42 3.69 -3.05
CA LEU A 148 18.37 2.74 -2.70
C LEU A 148 17.00 3.42 -2.68
N VAL A 149 16.90 4.58 -2.03
CA VAL A 149 15.67 5.39 -2.01
C VAL A 149 15.25 5.74 -3.42
N THR A 150 16.17 6.24 -4.24
CA THR A 150 15.86 6.65 -5.63
C THR A 150 15.28 5.49 -6.44
N TRP A 151 15.76 4.26 -6.23
CA TRP A 151 15.20 3.08 -6.89
C TRP A 151 13.79 2.72 -6.40
N TYR A 152 13.48 2.98 -5.13
CA TYR A 152 12.15 2.74 -4.55
C TYR A 152 11.13 3.86 -4.84
N SER A 153 11.61 5.06 -5.18
CA SER A 153 10.77 6.23 -5.48
C SER A 153 10.51 6.45 -6.97
N MET A 154 11.17 5.68 -7.85
CA MET A 154 10.93 5.65 -9.30
C MET A 154 9.86 4.61 -9.64
#